data_AF-A0A5N4CZR5-F1
#
_entry.id   AF-A0A5N4CZR5-F1
#
_cell.length_a   1.000
_cell.length_b   1.000
_cell.length_c   1.000
_cell.angle_alpha   90.00
_cell.angle_beta   90.00
_cell.angle_gamma   90.00
#
_symmetry.space_group_name_H-M   'P 1'
#
loop_
_entity.id
_entity.type
_entity.pdbx_description
1 polymer ?
#
loop_
_entity_poly.entity_id
_entity_poly.type
_entity_poly.pdbx_seq_one_letter_code
_entity_poly.pdbx_strand_id
1 'polypeptide(L)'
;MLCGLSRETPGEADDGPYSKAGKDAGGADVALACRRQSIPEEFRGVTTVELTKKEGSTLGLTISGGTDKDGKPRVSNLRPGGLAARSDLLNVGDYIRSVNGIHLTRLRHDEIITLLKNVGERVVLEVEYELPPPAPENNPGIVSKTVDVSLYKEGNSFGFVLRGGAHEDGHKSRPLVLTYVRPGGPADRDLVTGITTALCDVACPVLAVLPAWPCLGPAQKHQEERMYGRNTPRLAQSLRWAGQADRALPCREGSLKVGDRLLSVDGTSLRGASHAAALATLRQCSHEALFQVEYDVAIPVEITKTPGSALGISLTTSSHRNKPVITIDRIKPASVVDR
;
A
#
# COMPACT_ATOMS: atom_id res chain seq x y z
N MET A 1 74.78 -23.81 -26.88
CA MET A 1 74.60 -22.35 -26.73
C MET A 1 73.62 -22.17 -25.58
N LEU A 2 74.17 -22.01 -24.37
CA LEU A 2 74.36 -20.71 -23.69
C LEU A 2 73.01 -20.24 -23.11
N CYS A 3 72.78 -20.49 -21.81
CA CYS A 3 73.09 -19.56 -20.70
C CYS A 3 72.15 -18.35 -20.74
N GLY A 4 71.32 -18.13 -19.72
CA GLY A 4 71.76 -17.78 -18.36
C GLY A 4 71.80 -16.25 -18.30
N LEU A 5 71.06 -15.60 -17.40
CA LEU A 5 71.48 -15.11 -16.08
C LEU A 5 70.45 -13.99 -15.77
N SER A 6 70.02 -13.63 -14.57
CA SER A 6 70.50 -13.81 -13.20
C SER A 6 69.42 -13.16 -12.29
N ARG A 7 69.03 -13.77 -11.16
CA ARG A 7 69.47 -13.47 -9.76
C ARG A 7 68.90 -12.14 -9.21
N GLU A 8 68.50 -11.95 -7.94
CA GLU A 8 68.58 -12.67 -6.65
C GLU A 8 67.71 -11.83 -5.65
N THR A 9 66.72 -12.39 -4.92
CA THR A 9 66.68 -12.75 -3.46
C THR A 9 66.75 -11.58 -2.43
N PRO A 10 66.52 -11.76 -1.10
CA PRO A 10 65.46 -12.45 -0.33
C PRO A 10 65.00 -11.66 0.95
N GLY A 11 64.15 -12.27 1.78
CA GLY A 11 63.91 -11.95 3.21
C GLY A 11 62.57 -12.54 3.67
N GLU A 12 62.47 -13.79 4.16
CA GLU A 12 62.69 -14.25 5.56
C GLU A 12 62.04 -13.34 6.61
N ALA A 13 61.32 -13.75 7.66
CA ALA A 13 60.76 -14.99 8.22
C ALA A 13 59.64 -14.47 9.20
N ASP A 14 58.72 -15.20 9.85
CA ASP A 14 58.85 -16.32 10.78
C ASP A 14 57.44 -16.60 11.40
N ASP A 15 57.28 -17.78 12.00
CA ASP A 15 56.06 -18.48 12.42
C ASP A 15 55.44 -18.09 13.77
N GLY A 16 54.10 -18.22 13.83
CA GLY A 16 53.31 -18.82 14.95
C GLY A 16 53.12 -18.04 16.27
N PRO A 17 52.45 -18.64 17.28
CA PRO A 17 51.19 -19.40 17.22
C PRO A 17 50.23 -19.01 18.38
N TYR A 18 48.90 -18.92 18.18
CA TYR A 18 47.95 -19.12 19.29
C TYR A 18 46.53 -19.40 18.79
N SER A 19 46.09 -20.64 18.98
CA SER A 19 44.68 -21.02 18.95
C SER A 19 43.99 -20.52 20.22
N LYS A 20 42.83 -19.86 20.11
CA LYS A 20 41.77 -19.91 21.15
C LYS A 20 40.39 -19.58 20.57
N ALA A 21 39.58 -20.64 20.50
CA ALA A 21 38.16 -20.74 20.88
C ALA A 21 37.20 -19.56 20.62
N GLY A 22 36.25 -19.82 19.73
CA GLY A 22 34.79 -19.78 19.96
C GLY A 22 34.16 -18.53 20.59
N LYS A 23 33.31 -17.85 19.82
CA LYS A 23 32.05 -17.31 20.34
C LYS A 23 31.02 -17.08 19.24
N ASP A 24 29.98 -17.90 19.25
CA ASP A 24 28.71 -17.61 18.59
C ASP A 24 28.05 -16.38 19.23
N ALA A 25 27.63 -15.45 18.37
CA ALA A 25 26.52 -14.50 18.53
C ALA A 25 26.48 -13.72 17.20
N GLY A 26 25.53 -13.94 16.29
CA GLY A 26 24.10 -13.81 16.54
C GLY A 26 23.74 -12.32 16.54
N GLY A 27 23.43 -11.75 15.37
CA GLY A 27 22.87 -10.40 15.30
C GLY A 27 23.10 -9.64 14.00
N ALA A 28 22.03 -9.55 13.22
CA ALA A 28 21.71 -8.44 12.32
C ALA A 28 22.66 -8.17 11.14
N ASP A 29 22.53 -9.01 10.10
CA ASP A 29 22.81 -8.58 8.72
C ASP A 29 21.60 -8.94 7.84
N VAL A 30 20.43 -8.40 8.18
CA VAL A 30 19.26 -8.32 7.28
C VAL A 30 19.22 -6.92 6.68
N ALA A 31 20.35 -6.50 6.12
CA ALA A 31 20.46 -5.25 5.38
C ALA A 31 21.64 -5.33 4.42
N LEU A 32 21.69 -6.34 3.54
CA LEU A 32 22.43 -6.36 2.26
C LEU A 32 22.35 -7.75 1.58
N ALA A 33 21.15 -8.16 1.18
CA ALA A 33 20.97 -9.23 0.20
C ALA A 33 20.38 -8.71 -1.11
N CYS A 34 20.94 -7.61 -1.65
CA CYS A 34 20.77 -7.22 -3.05
C CYS A 34 21.59 -8.12 -4.01
N ARG A 35 21.71 -9.42 -3.71
CA ARG A 35 22.38 -10.39 -4.58
C ARG A 35 21.36 -11.41 -5.09
N ARG A 36 20.99 -11.23 -6.36
CA ARG A 36 20.55 -12.27 -7.32
C ARG A 36 19.87 -13.48 -6.68
N GLN A 37 18.54 -13.54 -6.74
CA GLN A 37 17.77 -14.73 -7.12
C GLN A 37 16.28 -14.40 -7.07
N SER A 38 15.52 -15.10 -7.92
CA SER A 38 14.05 -15.10 -7.96
C SER A 38 13.43 -15.09 -6.56
N ILE A 39 12.28 -14.44 -6.41
CA ILE A 39 11.38 -14.58 -5.25
C ILE A 39 11.37 -16.07 -4.86
N PRO A 40 11.70 -16.41 -3.59
CA PRO A 40 11.67 -17.81 -3.16
C PRO A 40 10.32 -18.44 -3.50
N GLU A 41 10.35 -19.70 -3.91
CA GLU A 41 9.15 -20.40 -4.41
C GLU A 41 8.01 -20.46 -3.38
N GLU A 42 8.35 -20.37 -2.10
CA GLU A 42 7.43 -20.29 -0.97
C GLU A 42 6.78 -18.90 -0.78
N PHE A 43 7.33 -17.84 -1.37
CA PHE A 43 6.84 -16.46 -1.28
C PHE A 43 6.30 -15.92 -2.61
N ARG A 44 6.13 -16.77 -3.63
CA ARG A 44 5.57 -16.36 -4.91
C ARG A 44 4.09 -16.75 -5.04
N GLY A 45 3.27 -15.80 -5.47
CA GLY A 45 1.90 -16.02 -5.91
C GLY A 45 1.83 -16.12 -7.43
N VAL A 46 0.81 -16.80 -7.94
CA VAL A 46 0.53 -16.88 -9.38
C VAL A 46 -0.86 -16.31 -9.63
N THR A 47 -1.01 -15.55 -10.72
CA THR A 47 -2.30 -15.07 -11.20
C THR A 47 -2.37 -15.15 -12.72
N THR A 48 -3.59 -15.35 -13.24
CA THR A 48 -3.89 -15.35 -14.66
C THR A 48 -4.57 -14.04 -15.03
N VAL A 49 -3.92 -13.26 -15.90
CA VAL A 49 -4.40 -11.96 -16.36
C VAL A 49 -4.88 -12.07 -17.80
N GLU A 50 -6.15 -11.77 -18.03
CA GLU A 50 -6.75 -11.74 -19.36
C GLU A 50 -6.96 -10.30 -19.81
N LEU A 51 -6.43 -9.97 -20.99
CA LEU A 51 -6.51 -8.65 -21.61
C LEU A 51 -7.10 -8.78 -23.02
N THR A 52 -8.04 -7.90 -23.35
CA THR A 52 -8.64 -7.79 -24.68
C THR A 52 -8.08 -6.57 -25.40
N LYS A 53 -7.21 -6.81 -26.39
CA LYS A 53 -6.57 -5.80 -27.22
C LYS A 53 -7.55 -5.24 -28.24
N LYS A 54 -7.83 -3.94 -28.16
CA LYS A 54 -8.61 -3.23 -29.19
C LYS A 54 -7.78 -3.04 -30.46
N GLU A 55 -8.43 -3.07 -31.62
CA GLU A 55 -7.79 -2.79 -32.91
C GLU A 55 -7.06 -1.43 -32.88
N GLY A 56 -5.85 -1.38 -33.44
CA GLY A 56 -5.00 -0.19 -33.43
C GLY A 56 -4.43 0.21 -32.05
N SER A 57 -4.74 -0.52 -30.98
CA SER A 57 -4.22 -0.26 -29.64
C SER A 57 -3.05 -1.18 -29.28
N THR A 58 -2.18 -0.68 -28.40
CA THR A 58 -1.11 -1.48 -27.80
C THR A 58 -1.49 -1.89 -26.39
N LEU A 59 -0.91 -2.99 -25.89
CA LEU A 59 -1.14 -3.39 -24.50
C LEU A 59 -0.66 -2.33 -23.50
N GLY A 60 0.31 -1.48 -23.88
CA GLY A 60 0.93 -0.53 -22.96
C GLY A 60 1.79 -1.21 -21.89
N LEU A 61 2.29 -2.41 -22.18
CA LEU A 61 3.13 -3.23 -21.32
C LEU A 61 4.59 -3.18 -21.82
N THR A 62 5.53 -2.89 -20.93
CA THR A 62 6.97 -2.99 -21.20
C THR A 62 7.56 -4.13 -20.39
N ILE A 63 8.30 -5.01 -21.05
CA ILE A 63 8.96 -6.16 -20.44
C ILE A 63 10.47 -5.96 -20.51
N SER A 64 11.16 -6.43 -19.49
CA SER A 64 12.62 -6.59 -19.44
C SER A 64 12.97 -8.05 -19.15
N GLY A 65 14.23 -8.44 -19.35
CA GLY A 65 14.66 -9.83 -19.18
C GLY A 65 14.37 -10.70 -20.40
N GLY A 66 14.79 -11.96 -20.30
CA GLY A 66 14.89 -12.90 -21.41
C GLY A 66 16.14 -13.77 -21.24
N THR A 67 16.26 -14.87 -21.95
CA THR A 67 17.43 -15.77 -21.82
C THR A 67 18.76 -15.11 -22.22
N ASP A 68 18.70 -14.05 -23.02
CA ASP A 68 19.81 -13.23 -23.51
C ASP A 68 20.04 -11.93 -22.70
N LYS A 69 19.20 -11.64 -21.70
CA LYS A 69 19.27 -10.44 -20.85
C LYS A 69 19.40 -10.82 -19.38
N ASP A 70 19.69 -9.84 -18.53
CA ASP A 70 19.78 -10.07 -17.08
C ASP A 70 18.40 -10.33 -16.47
N GLY A 71 18.11 -11.61 -16.25
CA GLY A 71 17.00 -12.08 -15.42
C GLY A 71 15.79 -12.59 -16.19
N LYS A 72 14.83 -13.14 -15.42
CA LYS A 72 13.58 -13.67 -15.95
C LYS A 72 12.73 -12.55 -16.58
N PRO A 73 11.86 -12.86 -17.55
CA PRO A 73 10.93 -11.90 -18.12
C PRO A 73 10.08 -11.24 -17.04
N ARG A 74 10.19 -9.92 -16.91
CA ARG A 74 9.51 -9.12 -15.87
C ARG A 74 8.92 -7.84 -16.43
N VAL A 75 7.81 -7.40 -15.85
CA VAL A 75 7.18 -6.11 -16.12
C VAL A 75 8.08 -5.01 -15.62
N SER A 76 8.67 -4.24 -16.53
CA SER A 76 9.54 -3.11 -16.18
C SER A 76 8.78 -1.80 -16.13
N ASN A 77 7.71 -1.67 -16.91
CA ASN A 77 6.90 -0.46 -16.94
C ASN A 77 5.48 -0.75 -17.47
N LEU A 78 4.53 0.06 -17.01
CA LEU A 78 3.15 0.09 -17.49
C LEU A 78 2.86 1.50 -17.99
N ARG A 79 2.48 1.64 -19.26
CA ARG A 79 2.13 2.94 -19.84
C ARG A 79 0.88 3.49 -19.13
N PRO A 80 0.92 4.71 -18.56
CA PRO A 80 -0.26 5.34 -17.98
C PRO A 80 -1.40 5.42 -18.99
N GLY A 81 -2.60 5.01 -18.58
CA GLY A 81 -3.77 4.93 -19.45
C GLY A 81 -3.72 3.81 -20.50
N GLY A 82 -2.67 3.00 -20.58
CA GLY A 82 -2.58 1.81 -21.43
C GLY A 82 -3.50 0.68 -20.95
N LEU A 83 -3.75 -0.33 -21.80
CA LEU A 83 -4.66 -1.44 -21.47
C LEU A 83 -4.18 -2.23 -20.24
N ALA A 84 -2.88 -2.54 -20.18
CA ALA A 84 -2.26 -3.27 -19.08
C ALA A 84 -2.38 -2.50 -17.76
N ALA A 85 -2.14 -1.18 -17.76
CA ALA A 85 -2.30 -0.34 -16.58
C ALA A 85 -3.76 -0.26 -16.11
N ARG A 86 -4.71 -0.05 -17.03
CA ARG A 86 -6.15 0.04 -16.70
C ARG A 86 -6.78 -1.29 -16.30
N SER A 87 -6.09 -2.41 -16.56
CA SER A 87 -6.59 -3.71 -16.09
C SER A 87 -6.57 -3.81 -14.57
N ASP A 88 -5.70 -3.06 -13.89
CA ASP A 88 -5.48 -3.10 -12.44
C ASP A 88 -5.16 -4.53 -11.91
N LEU A 89 -4.64 -5.41 -12.78
CA LEU A 89 -4.22 -6.79 -12.44
C LEU A 89 -2.70 -6.95 -12.41
N LEU A 90 -1.99 -6.07 -13.14
CA LEU A 90 -0.54 -6.09 -13.30
C LEU A 90 0.12 -4.98 -12.49
N ASN A 91 1.32 -5.25 -12.00
CA ASN A 91 2.18 -4.29 -11.32
C ASN A 91 3.59 -4.33 -11.92
N VAL A 92 4.33 -3.23 -11.74
CA VAL A 92 5.76 -3.20 -12.08
C VAL A 92 6.52 -4.11 -11.11
N GLY A 93 7.43 -4.94 -11.64
CA GLY A 93 8.15 -5.96 -10.89
C GLY A 93 7.57 -7.36 -10.99
N ASP A 94 6.35 -7.51 -11.51
CA ASP A 94 5.75 -8.82 -11.77
C ASP A 94 6.55 -9.62 -12.81
N TYR A 95 6.65 -10.93 -12.62
CA TYR A 95 7.32 -11.84 -13.54
C TYR A 95 6.30 -12.50 -14.47
N ILE A 96 6.56 -12.48 -15.78
CA ILE A 96 5.65 -13.10 -16.75
C ILE A 96 6.18 -14.50 -17.03
N ARG A 97 5.40 -15.50 -16.63
CA ARG A 97 5.74 -16.92 -16.79
C ARG A 97 5.38 -17.41 -18.19
N SER A 98 4.20 -17.07 -18.68
CA SER A 98 3.72 -17.49 -19.99
C SER A 98 2.77 -16.47 -20.63
N VAL A 99 2.65 -16.54 -21.96
CA VAL A 99 1.72 -15.74 -22.76
C VAL A 99 0.97 -16.68 -23.68
N ASN A 100 -0.36 -16.75 -23.58
CA ASN A 100 -1.23 -17.67 -24.31
C ASN A 100 -0.75 -19.13 -24.26
N GLY A 101 -0.24 -19.57 -23.10
CA GLY A 101 0.28 -20.92 -22.88
C GLY A 101 1.73 -21.15 -23.35
N ILE A 102 2.38 -20.13 -23.94
CA ILE A 102 3.79 -20.23 -24.33
C ILE A 102 4.66 -19.73 -23.18
N HIS A 103 5.46 -20.62 -22.59
CA HIS A 103 6.38 -20.27 -21.50
C HIS A 103 7.53 -19.40 -21.99
N LEU A 104 7.77 -18.29 -21.29
CA LEU A 104 8.80 -17.32 -21.67
C LEU A 104 10.18 -17.63 -21.10
N THR A 105 10.30 -18.60 -20.20
CA THR A 105 11.56 -18.91 -19.48
C THR A 105 12.72 -19.34 -20.37
N ARG A 106 12.43 -19.84 -21.59
CA ARG A 106 13.42 -20.29 -22.58
C ARG A 106 13.53 -19.36 -23.80
N LEU A 107 12.77 -18.27 -23.83
CA LEU A 107 12.74 -17.34 -24.96
C LEU A 107 13.71 -16.17 -24.75
N ARG A 108 14.29 -15.72 -25.86
CA ARG A 108 15.05 -14.48 -25.93
C ARG A 108 14.13 -13.28 -25.79
N HIS A 109 14.68 -12.15 -25.36
CA HIS A 109 13.98 -10.89 -25.21
C HIS A 109 13.23 -10.52 -26.49
N ASP A 110 13.91 -10.55 -27.64
CA ASP A 110 13.30 -10.19 -28.92
C ASP A 110 12.16 -11.14 -29.34
N GLU A 111 12.28 -12.44 -29.02
CA GLU A 111 11.22 -13.43 -29.26
C GLU A 111 9.99 -13.14 -28.39
N ILE A 112 10.19 -12.79 -27.12
CA ILE A 112 9.12 -12.40 -26.19
C ILE A 112 8.38 -11.16 -26.70
N ILE A 113 9.12 -10.13 -27.12
CA ILE A 113 8.53 -8.90 -27.66
C ILE A 113 7.76 -9.19 -28.95
N THR A 114 8.31 -10.03 -29.83
CA THR A 114 7.65 -10.45 -31.08
C THR A 114 6.36 -11.21 -30.79
N LEU A 115 6.39 -12.13 -29.82
CA LEU A 115 5.21 -12.89 -29.39
C LEU A 115 4.09 -11.98 -28.90
N LEU A 116 4.39 -10.97 -28.08
CA LEU A 116 3.40 -10.02 -27.58
C LEU A 116 2.88 -9.05 -28.63
N LYS A 117 3.68 -8.72 -29.65
CA LYS A 117 3.23 -7.89 -30.77
C LYS A 117 2.26 -8.66 -31.68
N ASN A 118 2.57 -9.93 -31.91
CA ASN A 118 1.82 -10.83 -32.80
C ASN A 118 0.64 -11.51 -32.12
N VAL A 119 0.46 -11.30 -30.81
CA VAL A 119 -0.71 -11.80 -30.10
C VAL A 119 -1.98 -11.14 -30.66
N GLY A 120 -3.03 -11.94 -30.81
CA GLY A 120 -4.31 -11.50 -31.35
C GLY A 120 -5.09 -10.58 -30.41
N GLU A 121 -6.41 -10.59 -30.55
CA GLU A 121 -7.31 -9.79 -29.71
C GLU A 121 -7.23 -10.21 -28.24
N ARG A 122 -7.14 -11.51 -27.95
CA ARG A 122 -7.14 -12.05 -26.58
C ARG A 122 -5.74 -12.43 -26.12
N VAL A 123 -5.33 -11.87 -24.99
CA VAL A 123 -4.02 -12.09 -24.37
C VAL A 123 -4.22 -12.63 -22.97
N VAL A 124 -3.74 -13.83 -22.72
CA VAL A 124 -3.75 -14.49 -21.43
C VAL A 124 -2.31 -14.55 -20.93
N LEU A 125 -2.02 -13.88 -19.83
CA LEU A 125 -0.71 -13.84 -19.20
C LEU A 125 -0.76 -14.64 -17.90
N GLU A 126 0.17 -15.57 -17.73
CA GLU A 126 0.43 -16.13 -16.39
C GLU A 126 1.54 -15.30 -15.74
N VAL A 127 1.22 -14.78 -14.57
CA VAL A 127 2.06 -13.81 -13.87
C VAL A 127 2.41 -14.35 -12.49
N GLU A 128 3.70 -14.33 -12.19
CA GLU A 128 4.25 -14.60 -10.87
C GLU A 128 4.55 -13.28 -10.16
N TYR A 129 4.16 -13.17 -8.90
CA TYR A 129 4.37 -11.97 -8.09
C TYR A 129 4.82 -12.33 -6.68
N GLU A 130 5.41 -11.35 -6.00
CA GLU A 130 5.81 -11.51 -4.60
C GLU A 130 4.59 -11.41 -3.69
N LEU A 131 4.39 -12.42 -2.84
CA LEU A 131 3.31 -12.44 -1.89
C LEU A 131 3.46 -11.28 -0.89
N PRO A 132 2.37 -10.59 -0.54
CA PRO A 132 2.43 -9.57 0.50
C PRO A 132 2.93 -10.18 1.82
N PRO A 133 3.56 -9.37 2.68
CA PRO A 133 3.99 -9.84 3.98
C PRO A 133 2.82 -10.48 4.74
N PRO A 134 3.07 -11.53 5.55
CA PRO A 134 2.04 -12.08 6.41
C PRO A 134 1.47 -10.98 7.31
N ALA A 135 0.19 -11.11 7.68
CA ALA A 135 -0.42 -10.14 8.58
C ALA A 135 0.42 -10.02 9.87
N PRO A 136 0.61 -8.80 10.40
CA PRO A 136 1.41 -8.61 11.61
C PRO A 136 0.83 -9.45 12.74
N GLU A 137 1.63 -10.36 13.29
CA GLU A 137 1.23 -11.18 14.42
C GLU A 137 1.01 -10.28 15.64
N ASN A 138 -0.25 -10.20 16.08
CA ASN A 138 -0.75 -9.68 17.36
C ASN A 138 0.19 -8.70 18.10
N ASN A 139 0.51 -7.58 17.46
CA ASN A 139 1.29 -6.53 18.11
C ASN A 139 0.32 -5.69 18.97
N PRO A 140 0.47 -5.66 20.32
CA PRO A 140 -0.46 -4.93 21.18
C PRO A 140 -0.48 -3.41 20.92
N GLY A 141 0.51 -2.87 20.19
CA GLY A 141 0.53 -1.47 19.74
C GLY A 141 -0.26 -1.21 18.45
N ILE A 142 -0.82 -2.22 17.80
CA ILE A 142 -1.54 -2.11 16.53
C ILE A 142 -2.96 -2.67 16.69
N VAL A 143 -3.97 -1.84 16.41
CA VAL A 143 -5.37 -2.26 16.35
C VAL A 143 -5.84 -2.20 14.90
N SER A 144 -6.28 -3.34 14.39
CA SER A 144 -6.94 -3.40 13.09
C SER A 144 -8.36 -2.84 13.22
N LYS A 145 -8.71 -1.91 12.36
CA LYS A 145 -10.05 -1.33 12.24
C LYS A 145 -10.63 -1.64 10.88
N THR A 146 -11.96 -1.65 10.82
CA THR A 146 -12.69 -1.87 9.57
C THR A 146 -13.40 -0.59 9.15
N VAL A 147 -13.39 -0.32 7.85
CA VAL A 147 -14.10 0.80 7.21
C VAL A 147 -14.79 0.29 5.96
N ASP A 148 -15.97 0.84 5.69
CA ASP A 148 -16.70 0.58 4.46
C ASP A 148 -16.37 1.69 3.45
N VAL A 149 -16.02 1.31 2.23
CA VAL A 149 -15.65 2.21 1.14
C VAL A 149 -16.52 1.89 -0.07
N SER A 150 -17.32 2.84 -0.51
CA SER A 150 -18.09 2.73 -1.75
C SER A 150 -17.24 3.18 -2.93
N LEU A 151 -17.10 2.36 -3.97
CA LEU A 151 -16.43 2.75 -5.21
C LEU A 151 -17.31 2.49 -6.44
N TYR A 152 -17.08 3.31 -7.46
CA TYR A 152 -17.70 3.15 -8.77
C TYR A 152 -16.74 2.51 -9.77
N LYS A 153 -17.13 1.40 -10.36
CA LYS A 153 -16.34 0.63 -11.34
C LYS A 153 -16.09 1.45 -12.60
N GLU A 154 -14.84 1.60 -13.01
CA GLU A 154 -14.46 2.22 -14.28
C GLU A 154 -14.11 1.12 -15.28
N GLY A 155 -15.02 0.85 -16.22
CA GLY A 155 -14.87 -0.29 -17.12
C GLY A 155 -15.09 -1.61 -16.39
N ASN A 156 -14.02 -2.37 -16.14
CA ASN A 156 -14.10 -3.67 -15.46
C ASN A 156 -13.28 -3.75 -14.15
N SER A 157 -12.83 -2.62 -13.63
CA SER A 157 -11.97 -2.55 -12.45
C SER A 157 -12.29 -1.33 -11.57
N PHE A 158 -11.78 -1.36 -10.35
CA PHE A 158 -11.98 -0.30 -9.34
C PHE A 158 -10.72 0.56 -9.14
N GLY A 159 -9.69 0.41 -9.99
CA GLY A 159 -8.47 1.24 -9.90
C GLY A 159 -7.46 0.79 -8.85
N PHE A 160 -7.48 -0.48 -8.43
CA PHE A 160 -6.48 -1.02 -7.49
C PHE A 160 -6.08 -2.46 -7.83
N VAL A 161 -4.85 -2.82 -7.46
CA VAL A 161 -4.30 -4.18 -7.63
C VAL A 161 -4.40 -4.93 -6.31
N LEU A 162 -5.04 -6.09 -6.35
CA LEU A 162 -5.18 -7.01 -5.21
C LEU A 162 -4.18 -8.16 -5.31
N ARG A 163 -3.52 -8.52 -4.21
CA ARG A 163 -2.59 -9.67 -4.12
C ARG A 163 -2.82 -10.49 -2.86
N GLY A 164 -2.35 -11.73 -2.84
CA GLY A 164 -2.56 -12.67 -1.74
C GLY A 164 -3.80 -13.54 -1.96
N GLY A 165 -4.47 -13.93 -0.89
CA GLY A 165 -5.58 -14.89 -0.91
C GLY A 165 -5.20 -16.25 -0.32
N ALA A 166 -6.22 -17.08 -0.11
CA ALA A 166 -6.04 -18.46 0.34
C ALA A 166 -5.38 -19.31 -0.75
N HIS A 167 -4.51 -20.21 -0.32
CA HIS A 167 -3.76 -21.12 -1.16
C HIS A 167 -3.73 -22.50 -0.50
N GLU A 168 -3.70 -23.58 -1.30
CA GLU A 168 -3.63 -24.97 -0.80
C GLU A 168 -2.45 -25.16 0.15
N ASP A 169 -1.27 -24.68 -0.28
CA ASP A 169 -0.13 -24.44 0.60
C ASP A 169 -0.43 -23.34 1.64
N GLY A 170 -0.67 -23.74 2.89
CA GLY A 170 -0.93 -22.81 4.00
C GLY A 170 0.17 -21.75 4.19
N HIS A 171 1.42 -22.08 3.87
CA HIS A 171 2.56 -21.14 3.95
C HIS A 171 2.53 -20.05 2.87
N LYS A 172 1.79 -20.23 1.77
CA LYS A 172 1.54 -19.21 0.73
C LYS A 172 0.25 -18.43 0.95
N SER A 173 -0.61 -18.89 1.86
CA SER A 173 -1.85 -18.18 2.18
C SER A 173 -1.54 -16.82 2.77
N ARG A 174 -2.15 -15.78 2.20
CA ARG A 174 -2.01 -14.38 2.66
C ARG A 174 -3.37 -13.72 2.71
N PRO A 175 -3.57 -12.68 3.54
CA PRO A 175 -4.73 -11.82 3.38
C PRO A 175 -4.77 -11.22 1.97
N LEU A 176 -5.95 -10.83 1.51
CA LEU A 176 -6.12 -10.12 0.25
C LEU A 176 -5.75 -8.65 0.48
N VAL A 177 -4.57 -8.24 0.01
CA VAL A 177 -4.00 -6.90 0.26
C VAL A 177 -4.03 -6.06 -1.01
N LEU A 178 -4.39 -4.78 -0.89
CA LEU A 178 -4.21 -3.80 -1.94
C LEU A 178 -2.74 -3.42 -2.04
N THR A 179 -2.08 -3.77 -3.14
CA THR A 179 -0.65 -3.49 -3.35
C THR A 179 -0.39 -2.25 -4.18
N TYR A 180 -1.38 -1.77 -4.93
CA TYR A 180 -1.25 -0.59 -5.76
C TYR A 180 -2.62 0.06 -5.99
N VAL A 181 -2.64 1.38 -6.04
CA VAL A 181 -3.80 2.19 -6.42
C VAL A 181 -3.40 2.98 -7.65
N ARG A 182 -4.17 2.84 -8.74
CA ARG A 182 -3.91 3.48 -10.02
C ARG A 182 -4.27 4.97 -9.94
N PRO A 183 -3.31 5.88 -10.20
CA PRO A 183 -3.59 7.32 -10.24
C PRO A 183 -4.69 7.65 -11.26
N GLY A 184 -5.66 8.46 -10.85
CA GLY A 184 -6.83 8.84 -11.62
C GLY A 184 -7.88 7.75 -11.84
N GLY A 185 -7.72 6.55 -11.26
CA GLY A 185 -8.73 5.49 -11.22
C GLY A 185 -9.78 5.70 -10.11
N PRO A 186 -10.82 4.87 -10.02
CA PRO A 186 -11.89 5.05 -9.03
C PRO A 186 -11.41 5.12 -7.58
N ALA A 187 -10.57 4.16 -7.17
CA ALA A 187 -9.97 4.15 -5.84
C ALA A 187 -9.10 5.39 -5.53
N ASP A 188 -8.58 6.07 -6.56
CA ASP A 188 -7.82 7.33 -6.43
C ASP A 188 -8.70 8.59 -6.50
N ARG A 189 -9.88 8.52 -7.10
CA ARG A 189 -10.82 9.67 -7.16
C ARG A 189 -11.59 9.81 -5.86
N ASP A 190 -11.95 8.71 -5.22
CA ASP A 190 -12.61 8.77 -3.91
C ASP A 190 -11.67 9.18 -2.77
N LEU A 191 -10.36 9.19 -3.02
CA LEU A 191 -9.37 9.88 -2.19
C LEU A 191 -9.54 11.41 -2.19
N VAL A 192 -10.21 11.99 -3.20
CA VAL A 192 -10.36 13.44 -3.38
C VAL A 192 -11.79 13.90 -3.06
N THR A 193 -12.80 13.07 -3.30
CA THR A 193 -14.21 13.39 -3.00
C THR A 193 -14.56 13.25 -1.51
N GLY A 194 -13.79 12.47 -0.74
CA GLY A 194 -13.96 12.37 0.72
C GLY A 194 -13.92 13.73 1.43
N ILE A 195 -13.05 14.64 0.95
CA ILE A 195 -12.92 16.00 1.50
C ILE A 195 -14.18 16.82 1.23
N THR A 196 -14.84 16.61 0.09
CA THR A 196 -16.07 17.34 -0.26
C THR A 196 -17.29 16.78 0.47
N THR A 197 -17.41 15.46 0.68
CA THR A 197 -18.59 14.88 1.35
C THR A 197 -18.53 15.06 2.87
N ALA A 198 -17.35 15.01 3.48
CA ALA A 198 -17.19 15.32 4.92
C ALA A 198 -17.52 16.78 5.25
N LEU A 199 -17.29 17.71 4.31
CA LEU A 199 -17.74 19.11 4.43
C LEU A 199 -19.24 19.28 4.21
N CYS A 200 -19.90 18.38 3.47
CA CYS A 200 -21.35 18.41 3.27
C CYS A 200 -22.14 17.80 4.44
N ASP A 201 -21.64 16.73 5.09
CA ASP A 201 -22.36 16.08 6.20
C ASP A 201 -22.18 16.77 7.55
N VAL A 202 -21.12 17.56 7.76
CA VAL A 202 -20.97 18.40 8.97
C VAL A 202 -21.69 19.75 8.83
N ALA A 203 -22.13 20.13 7.63
CA ALA A 203 -22.85 21.39 7.36
C ALA A 203 -24.39 21.25 7.29
N CYS A 204 -24.96 20.05 7.49
CA CYS A 204 -26.41 19.85 7.46
C CYS A 204 -26.90 19.09 8.71
N PRO A 205 -27.16 19.83 9.80
CA PRO A 205 -28.57 19.91 10.20
C PRO A 205 -28.94 21.29 10.75
N VAL A 206 -28.88 22.36 9.95
CA VAL A 206 -29.56 23.64 10.29
C VAL A 206 -30.26 24.31 9.09
N LEU A 207 -30.11 23.82 7.85
CA LEU A 207 -30.66 24.48 6.65
C LEU A 207 -31.94 23.87 6.09
N ALA A 208 -32.70 23.10 6.88
CA ALA A 208 -33.96 22.50 6.46
C ALA A 208 -35.23 23.27 6.89
N VAL A 209 -35.15 24.57 7.24
CA VAL A 209 -36.35 25.39 7.53
C VAL A 209 -36.21 26.84 7.04
N LEU A 210 -35.75 27.08 5.81
CA LEU A 210 -36.03 28.37 5.15
C LEU A 210 -36.39 28.15 3.67
N PRO A 211 -37.41 28.87 3.14
CA PRO A 211 -37.78 28.75 1.75
C PRO A 211 -36.71 29.39 0.87
N ALA A 212 -36.59 28.89 -0.35
CA ALA A 212 -35.64 29.28 -1.38
C ALA A 212 -35.35 30.79 -1.42
N TRP A 213 -34.07 31.17 -1.25
CA TRP A 213 -33.55 32.47 -1.66
C TRP A 213 -32.58 32.27 -2.84
N PRO A 214 -32.67 33.07 -3.92
CA PRO A 214 -31.76 32.94 -5.04
C PRO A 214 -30.38 33.49 -4.69
N CYS A 215 -29.37 32.87 -5.29
CA CYS A 215 -27.97 33.26 -5.24
C CYS A 215 -27.78 34.77 -5.49
N LEU A 216 -27.32 35.52 -4.48
CA LEU A 216 -26.74 36.85 -4.64
C LEU A 216 -25.36 36.91 -3.97
N GLY A 217 -24.42 37.54 -4.66
CA GLY A 217 -23.00 37.64 -4.30
C GLY A 217 -22.70 38.50 -3.06
N PRO A 218 -21.41 38.69 -2.75
CA PRO A 218 -20.95 39.14 -1.45
C PRO A 218 -21.05 40.67 -1.33
N ALA A 219 -22.09 41.17 -0.67
CA ALA A 219 -22.09 42.51 -0.11
C ALA A 219 -23.07 42.59 1.08
N GLN A 220 -22.65 43.32 2.11
CA GLN A 220 -23.44 43.78 3.27
C GLN A 220 -23.49 42.86 4.50
N LYS A 221 -22.34 42.86 5.21
CA LYS A 221 -22.29 42.86 6.68
C LYS A 221 -22.88 44.18 7.20
N HIS A 222 -24.02 44.11 7.84
CA HIS A 222 -24.46 44.90 9.01
C HIS A 222 -25.98 44.80 9.07
N GLN A 223 -26.52 44.60 10.28
CA GLN A 223 -27.94 44.78 10.63
C GLN A 223 -28.78 43.49 10.74
N GLU A 224 -28.39 42.60 11.65
CA GLU A 224 -29.34 41.61 12.21
C GLU A 224 -29.13 41.36 13.72
N GLU A 225 -28.67 42.37 14.45
CA GLU A 225 -28.74 42.41 15.92
C GLU A 225 -29.90 43.29 16.37
N ARG A 226 -31.14 42.84 16.14
CA ARG A 226 -32.34 43.40 16.79
C ARG A 226 -33.54 42.56 16.43
N MET A 227 -33.72 41.46 17.15
CA MET A 227 -35.03 40.88 17.53
C MET A 227 -34.75 39.47 18.05
N TYR A 228 -34.60 39.34 19.36
CA TYR A 228 -35.28 38.35 20.22
C TYR A 228 -34.57 38.34 21.57
N GLY A 229 -35.19 39.04 22.52
CA GLY A 229 -34.81 39.02 23.93
C GLY A 229 -35.41 37.81 24.65
N ARG A 230 -34.63 37.31 25.62
CA ARG A 230 -34.99 36.71 26.92
C ARG A 230 -36.16 35.71 26.95
N ASN A 231 -35.80 34.42 27.08
CA ASN A 231 -36.15 33.52 28.20
C ASN A 231 -36.30 32.07 27.74
N THR A 232 -35.28 31.24 27.94
CA THR A 232 -35.48 29.78 28.13
C THR A 232 -34.33 29.21 28.98
N PRO A 233 -34.54 28.91 30.28
CA PRO A 233 -33.54 28.23 31.10
C PRO A 233 -33.74 26.71 30.99
N ARG A 234 -33.66 26.13 29.79
CA ARG A 234 -33.73 24.65 29.61
C ARG A 234 -32.86 24.05 28.50
N LEU A 235 -32.05 24.85 27.79
CA LEU A 235 -31.13 24.34 26.76
C LEU A 235 -29.68 24.14 27.25
N ALA A 236 -29.35 24.57 28.47
CA ALA A 236 -28.01 24.39 29.03
C ALA A 236 -27.70 22.97 29.54
N GLN A 237 -28.67 22.03 29.50
CA GLN A 237 -28.44 20.63 29.90
C GLN A 237 -28.30 19.65 28.72
N SER A 238 -28.71 20.01 27.50
CA SER A 238 -28.45 19.19 26.30
C SER A 238 -27.03 19.33 25.76
N LEU A 239 -26.34 20.43 26.08
CA LEU A 239 -24.94 20.65 25.65
C LEU A 239 -23.90 19.90 26.48
N ARG A 240 -24.31 19.03 27.42
CA ARG A 240 -23.38 18.09 28.07
C ARG A 240 -23.24 16.75 27.37
N TRP A 241 -24.12 16.43 26.42
CA TRP A 241 -24.01 15.20 25.61
C TRP A 241 -23.28 15.41 24.28
N ALA A 242 -23.07 16.67 23.86
CA ALA A 242 -22.25 17.00 22.70
C ALA A 242 -20.73 17.00 23.00
N GLY A 243 -20.33 17.06 24.28
CA GLY A 243 -18.93 17.05 24.70
C GLY A 243 -18.31 15.65 24.86
N GLN A 244 -19.08 14.59 24.62
CA GLN A 244 -18.63 13.20 24.79
C GLN A 244 -18.53 12.42 23.47
N ALA A 245 -18.75 13.11 22.34
CA ALA A 245 -18.56 12.58 20.98
C ALA A 245 -17.17 12.92 20.40
N ASP A 246 -16.29 13.58 21.17
CA ASP A 246 -14.93 13.94 20.72
C ASP A 246 -13.89 12.84 20.97
N ARG A 247 -14.35 11.59 21.18
CA ARG A 247 -13.58 10.40 20.86
C ARG A 247 -13.91 9.94 19.44
N ALA A 248 -13.88 10.88 18.51
CA ALA A 248 -13.73 10.55 17.11
C ALA A 248 -12.43 9.74 17.00
N LEU A 249 -12.58 8.41 16.89
CA LEU A 249 -11.58 7.53 16.32
C LEU A 249 -10.98 8.29 15.13
N PRO A 250 -9.65 8.28 14.89
CA PRO A 250 -9.10 8.96 13.74
C PRO A 250 -9.86 8.49 12.50
N CYS A 251 -10.77 9.35 12.01
CA CYS A 251 -11.70 9.02 10.95
C CYS A 251 -10.81 8.90 9.74
N ARG A 252 -10.51 7.66 9.37
CA ARG A 252 -9.90 7.39 8.08
C ARG A 252 -11.00 7.72 7.08
N GLU A 253 -10.92 8.94 6.56
CA GLU A 253 -11.71 9.43 5.43
C GLU A 253 -11.68 8.33 4.38
N GLY A 254 -12.86 7.77 4.07
CA GLY A 254 -13.13 6.45 3.46
C GLY A 254 -12.41 6.18 2.15
N SER A 255 -11.10 6.13 2.21
CA SER A 255 -10.19 6.09 1.07
C SER A 255 -9.31 4.86 1.19
N LEU A 256 -9.25 4.12 0.08
CA LEU A 256 -8.37 2.97 -0.02
C LEU A 256 -6.91 3.43 -0.07
N LYS A 257 -6.05 2.69 0.63
CA LYS A 257 -4.60 2.86 0.58
C LYS A 257 -3.92 1.53 0.30
N VAL A 258 -2.71 1.63 -0.22
CA VAL A 258 -1.82 0.48 -0.35
C VAL A 258 -1.51 -0.07 1.05
N GLY A 259 -1.61 -1.39 1.21
CA GLY A 259 -1.48 -2.10 2.49
C GLY A 259 -2.81 -2.47 3.15
N ASP A 260 -3.92 -1.91 2.67
CA ASP A 260 -5.26 -2.25 3.15
C ASP A 260 -5.64 -3.69 2.81
N ARG A 261 -6.39 -4.34 3.70
CA ARG A 261 -6.84 -5.72 3.55
C ARG A 261 -8.32 -5.76 3.20
N LEU A 262 -8.66 -6.38 2.08
CA LEU A 262 -10.04 -6.50 1.64
C LEU A 262 -10.73 -7.67 2.35
N LEU A 263 -11.84 -7.40 3.04
CA LEU A 263 -12.59 -8.40 3.80
C LEU A 263 -13.86 -8.87 3.10
N SER A 264 -14.60 -7.97 2.47
CA SER A 264 -15.84 -8.29 1.75
C SER A 264 -16.13 -7.28 0.64
N VAL A 265 -16.93 -7.70 -0.34
CA VAL A 265 -17.44 -6.85 -1.43
C VAL A 265 -18.93 -7.09 -1.59
N ASP A 266 -19.75 -6.05 -1.48
CA ASP A 266 -21.22 -6.12 -1.55
C ASP A 266 -21.82 -7.16 -0.59
N GLY A 267 -21.26 -7.28 0.62
CA GLY A 267 -21.65 -8.29 1.60
C GLY A 267 -21.13 -9.71 1.33
N THR A 268 -20.49 -9.95 0.19
CA THR A 268 -19.81 -11.22 -0.10
C THR A 268 -18.48 -11.28 0.63
N SER A 269 -18.35 -12.16 1.63
CA SER A 269 -17.10 -12.32 2.38
C SER A 269 -16.00 -12.92 1.49
N LEU A 270 -14.82 -12.31 1.53
CA LEU A 270 -13.61 -12.79 0.86
C LEU A 270 -12.63 -13.46 1.85
N ARG A 271 -13.03 -13.67 3.10
CA ARG A 271 -12.23 -14.39 4.09
C ARG A 271 -12.03 -15.83 3.63
N GLY A 272 -10.76 -16.23 3.44
CA GLY A 272 -10.42 -17.56 2.93
C GLY A 272 -10.67 -17.76 1.44
N ALA A 273 -11.02 -16.70 0.69
CA ALA A 273 -11.13 -16.78 -0.77
C ALA A 273 -9.73 -16.87 -1.40
N SER A 274 -9.61 -17.67 -2.47
CA SER A 274 -8.40 -17.67 -3.29
C SER A 274 -8.27 -16.35 -4.06
N HIS A 275 -7.06 -16.04 -4.52
CA HIS A 275 -6.81 -14.85 -5.35
C HIS A 275 -7.75 -14.76 -6.55
N ALA A 276 -7.89 -15.88 -7.27
CA ALA A 276 -8.75 -15.98 -8.44
C ALA A 276 -10.24 -15.82 -8.11
N ALA A 277 -10.70 -16.39 -6.99
CA ALA A 277 -12.08 -16.24 -6.54
C ALA A 277 -12.40 -14.78 -6.19
N ALA A 278 -11.50 -14.10 -5.45
CA ALA A 278 -11.66 -12.69 -5.12
C ALA A 278 -11.72 -11.81 -6.38
N LEU A 279 -10.84 -12.04 -7.36
CA LEU A 279 -10.89 -11.32 -8.64
C LEU A 279 -12.16 -11.60 -9.43
N ALA A 280 -12.69 -12.84 -9.38
CA ALA A 280 -13.96 -13.18 -10.02
C ALA A 280 -15.13 -12.43 -9.39
N THR A 281 -15.19 -12.34 -8.06
CA THR A 281 -16.18 -11.54 -7.33
C THR A 281 -16.13 -10.08 -7.77
N LEU A 282 -14.93 -9.46 -7.81
CA LEU A 282 -14.76 -8.07 -8.26
C LEU A 282 -15.25 -7.83 -9.70
N ARG A 283 -15.06 -8.82 -10.58
CA ARG A 283 -15.54 -8.76 -11.97
C ARG A 283 -17.06 -8.88 -12.06
N GLN A 284 -17.67 -9.66 -11.19
CA GLN A 284 -19.12 -9.92 -11.14
C GLN A 284 -19.91 -8.83 -10.40
N CYS A 285 -19.25 -8.03 -9.56
CA CYS A 285 -19.87 -6.88 -8.88
C CYS A 285 -20.45 -5.85 -9.86
N SER A 286 -21.49 -5.15 -9.40
CA SER A 286 -22.17 -4.06 -10.09
C SER A 286 -21.27 -2.86 -10.36
N HIS A 287 -21.81 -1.86 -11.06
CA HIS A 287 -21.10 -0.62 -11.34
C HIS A 287 -20.78 0.18 -10.06
N GLU A 288 -21.56 0.01 -9.00
CA GLU A 288 -21.28 0.50 -7.66
C GLU A 288 -21.06 -0.72 -6.77
N ALA A 289 -20.00 -0.70 -5.95
CA ALA A 289 -19.71 -1.77 -5.00
C ALA A 289 -19.24 -1.20 -3.66
N LEU A 290 -19.70 -1.84 -2.58
CA LEU A 290 -19.33 -1.52 -1.20
C LEU A 290 -18.23 -2.47 -0.72
N PHE A 291 -17.06 -1.92 -0.41
CA PHE A 291 -15.88 -2.66 0.03
C PHE A 291 -15.73 -2.54 1.54
N GLN A 292 -15.70 -3.67 2.23
CA GLN A 292 -15.31 -3.69 3.64
C GLN A 292 -13.82 -3.95 3.75
N VAL A 293 -13.11 -3.00 4.34
CA VAL A 293 -11.66 -2.93 4.30
C VAL A 293 -11.10 -2.86 5.72
N GLU A 294 -10.10 -3.68 6.01
CA GLU A 294 -9.37 -3.66 7.25
C GLU A 294 -8.03 -2.92 7.09
N TYR A 295 -7.72 -2.06 8.04
CA TYR A 295 -6.48 -1.29 8.09
C TYR A 295 -5.93 -1.24 9.51
N ASP A 296 -4.61 -1.12 9.61
CA ASP A 296 -3.92 -1.10 10.89
C ASP A 296 -3.78 0.33 11.42
N VAL A 297 -4.17 0.54 12.68
CA VAL A 297 -3.99 1.79 13.41
C VAL A 297 -3.03 1.56 14.56
N ALA A 298 -1.89 2.24 14.53
CA ALA A 298 -1.02 2.30 15.69
C ALA A 298 -1.75 3.02 16.84
N ILE A 299 -1.88 2.38 17.99
CA ILE A 299 -2.43 3.02 19.18
C ILE A 299 -1.40 4.05 19.66
N PRO A 300 -1.73 5.34 19.78
CA PRO A 300 -0.85 6.27 20.47
C PRO A 300 -0.76 5.83 21.92
N VAL A 301 0.45 5.50 22.39
CA VAL A 301 0.68 5.19 23.80
C VAL A 301 0.38 6.47 24.60
N GLU A 302 -0.74 6.47 25.31
CA GLU A 302 -1.12 7.58 26.18
C GLU A 302 -0.23 7.55 27.43
N ILE A 303 0.84 8.33 27.40
CA ILE A 303 1.72 8.48 28.55
C ILE A 303 1.03 9.40 29.55
N THR A 304 0.35 8.81 30.54
CA THR A 304 -0.25 9.54 31.66
C THR A 304 0.86 10.13 32.52
N LYS A 305 1.08 11.43 32.36
CA LYS A 305 2.05 12.20 33.14
C LYS A 305 1.38 12.79 34.37
N THR A 306 1.96 12.56 35.55
CA THR A 306 1.63 13.34 36.75
C THR A 306 1.93 14.83 36.50
N PRO A 307 1.00 15.75 36.84
CA PRO A 307 1.26 17.19 36.74
C PRO A 307 2.56 17.54 37.45
N GLY A 308 3.56 18.05 36.72
CA GLY A 308 4.88 18.41 37.25
C GLY A 308 6.06 17.51 36.87
N SER A 309 5.86 16.32 36.27
CA SER A 309 6.98 15.41 35.92
C SER A 309 7.48 15.59 34.48
N ALA A 310 8.76 15.87 34.21
CA ALA A 310 9.25 15.92 32.82
C ALA A 310 9.18 14.54 32.14
N LEU A 311 8.79 14.47 30.85
CA LEU A 311 8.71 13.20 30.09
C LEU A 311 10.08 12.52 29.92
N GLY A 312 11.17 13.27 30.13
CA GLY A 312 12.54 12.75 30.07
C GLY A 312 13.08 12.59 28.65
N ILE A 313 12.39 13.15 27.65
CA ILE A 313 12.85 13.15 26.26
C ILE A 313 13.50 14.50 25.95
N SER A 314 14.69 14.47 25.35
CA SER A 314 15.27 15.62 24.65
C SER A 314 14.97 15.49 23.16
N LEU A 315 14.23 16.44 22.62
CA LEU A 315 13.88 16.53 21.19
C LEU A 315 14.68 17.66 20.55
N THR A 316 15.29 17.42 19.39
CA THR A 316 15.77 18.47 18.50
C THR A 316 14.97 18.48 17.21
N THR A 317 14.60 19.68 16.79
CA THR A 317 14.00 19.89 15.47
C THR A 317 15.12 20.12 14.47
N SER A 318 15.25 19.23 13.49
CA SER A 318 16.18 19.36 12.39
C SER A 318 15.40 19.43 11.06
N SER A 319 16.03 19.92 10.00
CA SER A 319 15.45 19.86 8.66
C SER A 319 16.18 18.80 7.84
N HIS A 320 15.46 17.80 7.37
CA HIS A 320 16.00 16.80 6.44
C HIS A 320 15.27 16.91 5.10
N ARG A 321 16.01 17.21 4.02
CA ARG A 321 15.46 17.47 2.68
C ARG A 321 14.36 18.53 2.65
N ASN A 322 14.59 19.66 3.33
CA ASN A 322 13.68 20.79 3.43
C ASN A 322 12.31 20.48 4.07
N LYS A 323 12.24 19.38 4.84
CA LYS A 323 11.08 19.03 5.68
C LYS A 323 11.50 19.09 7.15
N PRO A 324 10.69 19.69 8.03
CA PRO A 324 10.95 19.66 9.46
C PRO A 324 10.80 18.22 9.98
N VAL A 325 11.82 17.74 10.67
CA VAL A 325 11.86 16.42 11.30
C VAL A 325 12.19 16.62 12.77
N ILE A 326 11.48 15.92 13.65
CA ILE A 326 11.74 15.93 15.08
C ILE A 326 12.52 14.67 15.41
N THR A 327 13.75 14.83 15.90
CA THR A 327 14.64 13.74 16.30
C THR A 327 14.66 13.64 17.81
N ILE A 328 14.58 12.40 18.33
CA ILE A 328 14.76 12.11 19.75
C ILE A 328 16.26 11.96 20.00
N ASP A 329 16.88 12.95 20.64
CA ASP A 329 18.33 12.94 20.89
C ASP A 329 18.72 12.07 22.07
N ARG A 330 17.92 12.14 23.14
CA ARG A 330 18.18 11.43 24.38
C ARG A 330 16.88 11.07 25.08
N ILE A 331 16.82 9.83 25.54
CA ILE A 331 15.85 9.37 26.52
C ILE A 331 16.60 9.31 27.86
N LYS A 332 16.09 10.00 28.87
CA LYS A 332 16.68 9.99 30.21
C LYS A 332 16.39 8.63 30.86
N PRO A 333 17.42 7.91 31.38
CA PRO A 333 17.21 6.64 32.08
C PRO A 333 16.26 6.80 33.27
N ALA A 334 15.39 5.82 33.49
CA ALA A 334 14.34 5.81 34.51
C ALA A 334 13.28 6.93 34.39
N SER A 335 13.17 7.55 33.21
CA SER A 335 12.10 8.52 32.91
C SER A 335 10.77 7.84 32.58
N VAL A 336 9.71 8.65 32.51
CA VAL A 336 8.36 8.17 32.18
C VAL A 336 8.30 7.54 30.77
N VAL A 337 9.19 7.94 29.87
CA VAL A 337 9.28 7.39 28.50
C VAL A 337 10.22 6.18 28.40
N ASP A 338 11.10 6.00 29.38
CA ASP A 338 12.01 4.85 29.48
C ASP A 338 11.32 3.61 30.10
N ARG A 339 10.21 3.81 30.80
CA ARG A 339 9.38 2.76 31.42
C ARG A 339 8.21 2.38 30.54
#